data_AF-A0A2V8SZ61-F1
#
_entry.id   AF-A0A2V8SZ61-F1
#
_cell.length_a   1.000
_cell.length_b   1.000
_cell.length_c   1.000
_cell.angle_alpha   90.00
_cell.angle_beta   90.00
_cell.angle_gamma   90.00
#
_symmetry.space_group_name_H-M   'P 1'
#
loop_
_entity.id
_entity.type
_entity.pdbx_description
1 polymer ?
#
loop_
_entity_poly.entity_id
_entity_poly.type
_entity_poly.pdbx_seq_one_letter_code
_entity_poly.pdbx_strand_id
1 'polypeptide(L)'
;MPALDHLLSQLEESKRHFGEDHGARTERLLALLGKRRFRDVYSLIRFHEALLFIRSHPQSKAAFRSAEELLSMFAQRVDLLRNSLVDLTPMDYIEYSGIAGTVISGAFSYDINRHLVSRYSSRADVDWSYQKHERLGSTLPRFLPLLYEDSLVEANIPYLTWLNAARGGKKRGDLEWLVRRFERLEISARQKAELFDSLEVHIQWDLGNSRASRTLNKRRNRQVFYHTGPLIRRGEVSLDKEFQSPPIELTRLSTKQGQAMQDMLRDATTVRYRELYGITHGDPNNVVRADVGRGVEIFLWGLPPERRLPLRAYHAGFTLKNGVPINYIEGISICERMEIGFNTFYTFREGESAWVYATVLRLLHQIVGVTCISIDPYQIGFHNEEAIDSGAFWFYRKLGFRPTRPELAGLMEAQEKRIATDPKYQTASRVLRRLSVGNMAYGAPDSSPGDWDRFSIRNIGLAVQRRMAREFDGDAEKIRSESIYEAARALRMTPRGLNEPERRAFNDLALVLALIPDLSQWSESEKRKVVQVVRAKAGSDEARYARLLQNHAKLRAAIITLGETR
;
A
#
# COMPACT_ATOMS: atom_id res chain seq x y z
N MET A 1 22.95 -33.79 -21.12
CA MET A 1 21.91 -33.15 -20.28
C MET A 1 21.65 -31.75 -20.83
N PRO A 2 20.41 -31.24 -20.87
CA PRO A 2 20.13 -29.88 -21.34
C PRO A 2 20.87 -28.83 -20.50
N ALA A 3 21.24 -27.70 -21.12
CA ALA A 3 21.82 -26.56 -20.40
C ALA A 3 20.81 -25.99 -19.38
N LEU A 4 21.30 -25.48 -18.25
CA LEU A 4 20.45 -24.93 -17.18
C LEU A 4 19.55 -23.81 -17.69
N ASP A 5 20.13 -22.88 -18.46
CA ASP A 5 19.41 -21.75 -19.05
C ASP A 5 18.23 -22.20 -19.93
N HIS A 6 18.44 -23.21 -20.78
CA HIS A 6 17.39 -23.77 -21.61
C HIS A 6 16.23 -24.37 -20.78
N LEU A 7 16.54 -25.09 -19.70
CA LEU A 7 15.52 -25.64 -18.80
C LEU A 7 14.73 -24.55 -18.07
N LEU A 8 15.38 -23.46 -17.68
CA LEU A 8 14.72 -22.31 -17.06
C LEU A 8 13.78 -21.61 -18.03
N SER A 9 14.23 -21.33 -19.24
CA SER A 9 13.40 -20.74 -20.29
C SER A 9 12.19 -21.61 -20.61
N GLN A 10 12.35 -22.93 -20.65
CA GLN A 10 11.24 -23.87 -20.81
C GLN A 10 10.26 -23.84 -19.62
N LEU A 11 10.74 -23.70 -18.38
CA LEU A 11 9.87 -23.58 -17.20
C LEU A 11 9.10 -22.26 -17.19
N GLU A 12 9.76 -21.15 -17.52
CA GLU A 12 9.17 -19.81 -17.61
C GLU A 12 8.09 -19.73 -18.70
N GLU A 13 8.27 -20.46 -19.80
CA GLU A 13 7.22 -20.63 -20.80
C GLU A 13 6.09 -21.52 -20.27
N SER A 14 6.44 -22.70 -19.74
CA SER A 14 5.47 -23.70 -19.29
C SER A 14 4.57 -23.20 -18.15
N LYS A 15 5.07 -22.33 -17.26
CA LYS A 15 4.28 -21.79 -16.13
C LYS A 15 3.03 -21.02 -16.56
N ARG A 16 2.98 -20.56 -17.82
CA ARG A 16 1.89 -19.73 -18.38
C ARG A 16 0.88 -20.51 -19.22
N HIS A 17 1.15 -21.79 -19.44
CA HIS A 17 0.29 -22.65 -20.24
C HIS A 17 -0.51 -23.58 -19.33
N PHE A 18 -1.81 -23.66 -19.62
CA PHE A 18 -2.81 -24.37 -18.83
C PHE A 18 -3.65 -25.21 -19.79
N GLY A 19 -4.09 -26.38 -19.35
CA GLY A 19 -4.78 -27.37 -20.20
C GLY A 19 -4.20 -28.77 -20.02
N GLU A 20 -4.67 -29.70 -20.85
CA GLU A 20 -4.17 -31.08 -20.88
C GLU A 20 -2.66 -31.11 -21.18
N ASP A 21 -1.94 -32.04 -20.54
CA ASP A 21 -0.49 -32.27 -20.64
C ASP A 21 0.49 -31.15 -20.17
N HIS A 22 0.04 -29.91 -20.02
CA HIS A 22 0.90 -28.81 -19.55
C HIS A 22 1.35 -28.96 -18.09
N GLY A 23 0.50 -29.55 -17.24
CA GLY A 23 0.84 -29.90 -15.86
C GLY A 23 2.00 -30.90 -15.79
N ALA A 24 1.92 -31.99 -16.55
CA ALA A 24 2.96 -33.02 -16.60
C ALA A 24 4.29 -32.48 -17.17
N ARG A 25 4.25 -31.59 -18.16
CA ARG A 25 5.45 -30.89 -18.65
C ARG A 25 6.10 -30.04 -17.55
N THR A 26 5.31 -29.25 -16.83
CA THR A 26 5.79 -28.40 -15.74
C THR A 26 6.41 -29.25 -14.62
N GLU A 27 5.76 -30.33 -14.21
CA GLU A 27 6.27 -31.28 -13.20
C GLU A 27 7.62 -31.87 -13.60
N ARG A 28 7.78 -32.32 -14.85
CA ARG A 28 9.07 -32.84 -15.35
C ARG A 28 10.18 -31.78 -15.28
N LEU A 29 9.88 -30.54 -15.68
CA LEU A 29 10.84 -29.44 -15.61
C LEU A 29 11.23 -29.12 -14.16
N LEU A 30 10.28 -29.09 -13.23
CA LEU A 30 10.53 -28.90 -11.80
C LEU A 30 11.41 -30.01 -11.23
N ALA A 31 11.15 -31.28 -11.58
CA ALA A 31 11.96 -32.41 -11.13
C ALA A 31 13.42 -32.35 -11.66
N LEU A 32 13.60 -31.94 -12.91
CA LEU A 32 14.92 -31.76 -13.51
C LEU A 32 15.68 -30.59 -12.86
N LEU A 33 15.05 -29.42 -12.74
CA LEU A 33 15.65 -28.22 -12.16
C LEU A 33 15.90 -28.37 -10.65
N GLY A 34 15.04 -29.10 -9.93
CA GLY A 34 15.20 -29.40 -8.52
C GLY A 34 16.51 -30.12 -8.19
N LYS A 35 17.03 -30.93 -9.12
CA LYS A 35 18.32 -31.65 -8.97
C LYS A 35 19.53 -30.84 -9.42
N ARG A 36 19.34 -29.65 -10.01
CA ARG A 36 20.45 -28.82 -10.51
C ARG A 36 21.07 -27.98 -9.40
N ARG A 37 22.39 -27.80 -9.51
CA ARG A 37 23.15 -26.77 -8.78
C ARG A 37 23.13 -25.49 -9.60
N PHE A 38 22.78 -24.40 -8.94
CA PHE A 38 22.85 -23.04 -9.49
C PHE A 38 24.22 -22.45 -9.14
N ARG A 39 24.88 -21.81 -10.10
CA ARG A 39 26.23 -21.24 -9.93
C ARG A 39 26.24 -19.70 -10.00
N ASP A 40 25.11 -19.12 -10.36
CA ASP A 40 24.90 -17.68 -10.50
C ASP A 40 23.57 -17.28 -9.88
N VAL A 41 23.50 -16.02 -9.46
CA VAL A 41 22.34 -15.45 -8.75
C VAL A 41 21.13 -15.30 -9.67
N TYR A 42 21.32 -14.85 -10.91
CA TYR A 42 20.22 -14.61 -11.85
C TYR A 42 19.45 -15.88 -12.20
N SER A 43 20.13 -16.99 -12.47
CA SER A 43 19.48 -18.28 -12.72
C SER A 43 18.67 -18.76 -11.51
N LEU A 44 19.17 -18.52 -10.29
CA LEU A 44 18.45 -18.88 -9.07
C LEU A 44 17.22 -17.98 -8.87
N ILE A 45 17.34 -16.67 -9.12
CA ILE A 45 16.20 -15.73 -9.10
C ILE A 45 15.13 -16.14 -10.12
N ARG A 46 15.51 -16.43 -11.36
CA ARG A 46 14.59 -16.91 -12.41
C ARG A 46 13.82 -18.15 -11.97
N PHE A 47 14.51 -19.11 -11.37
CA PHE A 47 13.88 -20.31 -10.82
C PHE A 47 12.92 -19.98 -9.69
N HIS A 48 13.31 -19.10 -8.75
CA HIS A 48 12.46 -18.65 -7.65
C HIS A 48 11.14 -18.04 -8.14
N GLU A 49 11.22 -17.12 -9.09
CA GLU A 49 10.06 -16.41 -9.62
C GLU A 49 9.10 -17.38 -10.33
N ALA A 50 9.64 -18.34 -11.09
CA ALA A 50 8.84 -19.39 -11.69
C ALA A 50 8.13 -20.27 -10.63
N LEU A 51 8.82 -20.66 -9.56
CA LEU A 51 8.24 -21.44 -8.46
C LEU A 51 7.12 -20.69 -7.73
N LEU A 52 7.31 -19.41 -7.44
CA LEU A 52 6.27 -18.57 -6.82
C LEU A 52 5.03 -18.46 -7.72
N PHE A 53 5.23 -18.26 -9.02
CA PHE A 53 4.12 -18.22 -9.97
C PHE A 53 3.38 -19.55 -10.01
N ILE A 54 4.07 -20.68 -10.15
CA ILE A 54 3.46 -22.02 -10.18
C ILE A 54 2.73 -22.33 -8.87
N ARG A 55 3.27 -21.92 -7.71
CA ARG A 55 2.60 -22.10 -6.42
C ARG A 55 1.26 -21.33 -6.37
N SER A 56 1.24 -20.10 -6.87
CA SER A 56 0.00 -19.28 -6.89
C SER A 56 -0.98 -19.70 -7.99
N HIS A 57 -0.49 -20.10 -9.17
CA HIS A 57 -1.27 -20.50 -10.33
C HIS A 57 -0.92 -21.93 -10.76
N PRO A 58 -1.18 -22.95 -9.92
CA PRO A 58 -0.77 -24.31 -10.23
C PRO A 58 -1.65 -24.91 -11.33
N GLN A 59 -1.03 -25.58 -12.29
CA GLN A 59 -1.75 -26.36 -13.31
C GLN A 59 -2.32 -27.66 -12.73
N SER A 60 -1.64 -28.23 -11.72
CA SER A 60 -1.99 -29.52 -11.13
C SER A 60 -1.61 -29.57 -9.65
N LYS A 61 -2.13 -30.58 -8.95
CA LYS A 61 -1.77 -30.88 -7.56
C LYS A 61 -0.29 -31.24 -7.38
N ALA A 62 0.31 -31.96 -8.34
CA ALA A 62 1.71 -32.37 -8.26
C ALA A 62 2.67 -31.21 -8.60
N ALA A 63 2.34 -30.34 -9.55
CA ALA A 63 3.07 -29.09 -9.78
C ALA A 63 3.05 -28.19 -8.53
N PHE A 64 1.88 -28.04 -7.89
CA PHE A 64 1.73 -27.29 -6.64
C PHE A 64 2.64 -27.83 -5.54
N ARG A 65 2.58 -29.15 -5.27
CA ARG A 65 3.40 -29.79 -4.24
C ARG A 65 4.90 -29.66 -4.52
N SER A 66 5.30 -29.91 -5.76
CA SER A 66 6.70 -29.77 -6.19
C SER A 66 7.21 -28.35 -5.97
N ALA A 67 6.40 -27.33 -6.31
CA ALA A 67 6.76 -25.94 -6.08
C ALA A 67 6.88 -25.63 -4.58
N GLU A 68 5.98 -26.13 -3.73
CA GLU A 68 6.07 -25.94 -2.27
C GLU A 68 7.33 -26.57 -1.67
N GLU A 69 7.67 -27.80 -2.07
CA GLU A 69 8.86 -28.52 -1.62
C GLU A 69 10.13 -27.76 -2.04
N LEU A 70 10.22 -27.35 -3.30
CA LEU A 70 11.38 -26.62 -3.83
C LEU A 70 11.57 -25.24 -3.18
N LEU A 71 10.47 -24.51 -2.91
CA LEU A 71 10.50 -23.24 -2.18
C LEU A 71 10.94 -23.43 -0.72
N SER A 72 10.59 -24.55 -0.07
CA SER A 72 10.99 -24.81 1.32
C SER A 72 12.50 -24.98 1.50
N MET A 73 13.20 -25.36 0.42
CA MET A 73 14.65 -25.58 0.41
C MET A 73 15.44 -24.36 -0.10
N PHE A 74 14.77 -23.22 -0.34
CA PHE A 74 15.36 -22.12 -1.08
C PHE A 74 16.47 -21.39 -0.32
N ALA A 75 16.35 -21.19 1.00
CA ALA A 75 17.43 -20.57 1.77
C ALA A 75 18.73 -21.36 1.69
N GLN A 76 18.66 -22.70 1.66
CA GLN A 76 19.86 -23.53 1.50
C GLN A 76 20.53 -23.30 0.14
N ARG A 77 19.76 -23.03 -0.91
CA ARG A 77 20.31 -22.69 -2.23
C ARG A 77 21.00 -21.32 -2.23
N VAL A 78 20.44 -20.35 -1.51
CA VAL A 78 21.06 -19.03 -1.30
C VAL A 78 22.36 -19.17 -0.49
N ASP A 79 22.36 -19.98 0.58
CA ASP A 79 23.56 -20.24 1.38
C ASP A 79 24.69 -20.89 0.57
N LEU A 80 24.35 -21.81 -0.34
CA LEU A 80 25.34 -22.42 -1.24
C LEU A 80 25.98 -21.39 -2.20
N LEU A 81 25.22 -20.40 -2.68
CA LEU A 81 25.78 -19.31 -3.50
C LEU A 81 26.63 -18.37 -2.65
N ARG A 82 26.16 -18.00 -1.45
CA ARG A 82 26.91 -17.18 -0.49
C ARG A 82 28.27 -17.80 -0.17
N ASN A 83 28.30 -19.10 0.12
CA ASN A 83 29.52 -19.85 0.41
C ASN A 83 30.44 -20.02 -0.81
N SER A 84 29.92 -19.78 -2.02
CA SER A 84 30.69 -19.77 -3.26
C SER A 84 31.22 -18.37 -3.61
N LEU A 85 31.08 -17.38 -2.72
CA LEU A 85 31.52 -15.98 -2.88
C LEU A 85 30.96 -15.29 -4.12
N VAL A 86 29.74 -15.67 -4.54
CA VAL A 86 29.03 -14.99 -5.62
C VAL A 86 28.37 -13.72 -5.05
N ASP A 87 28.43 -12.62 -5.81
CA ASP A 87 27.75 -11.37 -5.47
C ASP A 87 26.23 -11.56 -5.44
N LEU A 88 25.62 -11.37 -4.25
CA LEU A 88 24.18 -11.51 -4.02
C LEU A 88 23.41 -10.21 -4.23
N THR A 89 24.07 -9.09 -4.54
CA THR A 89 23.43 -7.76 -4.73
C THR A 89 22.19 -7.80 -5.62
N PRO A 90 22.11 -8.60 -6.72
CA PRO A 90 20.88 -8.67 -7.52
C PRO A 90 19.64 -9.17 -6.75
N MET A 91 19.81 -9.87 -5.63
CA MET A 91 18.69 -10.28 -4.76
C MET A 91 18.13 -9.13 -3.92
N ASP A 92 18.85 -8.00 -3.80
CA ASP A 92 18.41 -6.82 -3.06
C ASP A 92 17.62 -5.84 -3.93
N TYR A 93 17.64 -6.00 -5.25
CA TYR A 93 16.83 -5.21 -6.18
C TYR A 93 15.35 -5.34 -5.83
N ILE A 94 14.59 -4.25 -5.96
CA ILE A 94 13.21 -4.16 -5.45
C ILE A 94 12.27 -5.22 -6.05
N GLU A 95 12.57 -5.67 -7.27
CA GLU A 95 11.88 -6.72 -8.00
C GLU A 95 12.02 -8.10 -7.32
N TYR A 96 13.16 -8.35 -6.68
CA TYR A 96 13.58 -9.67 -6.19
C TYR A 96 13.75 -9.73 -4.67
N SER A 97 13.92 -8.59 -4.01
CA SER A 97 14.05 -8.45 -2.56
C SER A 97 13.06 -9.31 -1.76
N GLY A 98 13.57 -9.86 -0.66
CA GLY A 98 12.79 -10.67 0.28
C GLY A 98 12.86 -12.19 0.09
N ILE A 99 13.78 -12.70 -0.73
CA ILE A 99 13.98 -14.15 -0.92
C ILE A 99 14.46 -14.82 0.39
N ALA A 100 13.98 -16.03 0.69
CA ALA A 100 14.45 -16.78 1.85
C ALA A 100 15.97 -16.99 1.79
N GLY A 101 16.64 -16.76 2.91
CA GLY A 101 18.10 -16.82 3.04
C GLY A 101 18.80 -15.49 2.81
N THR A 102 18.11 -14.42 2.37
CA THR A 102 18.71 -13.09 2.23
C THR A 102 18.54 -12.23 3.48
N VAL A 103 19.16 -11.05 3.47
CA VAL A 103 19.09 -10.05 4.52
C VAL A 103 18.43 -8.79 3.95
N ILE A 104 17.56 -8.15 4.72
CA ILE A 104 16.96 -6.86 4.37
C ILE A 104 17.66 -5.79 5.21
N SER A 105 18.17 -4.74 4.57
CA SER A 105 18.86 -3.64 5.25
C SER A 105 18.27 -2.30 4.84
N GLY A 106 17.83 -1.49 5.80
CA GLY A 106 17.26 -0.16 5.52
C GLY A 106 16.67 0.53 6.74
N ALA A 107 16.30 1.80 6.57
CA ALA A 107 15.54 2.55 7.57
C ALA A 107 14.04 2.32 7.38
N PHE A 108 13.32 2.06 8.47
CA PHE A 108 11.86 1.87 8.48
C PHE A 108 11.23 2.71 9.58
N SER A 109 9.91 2.94 9.49
CA SER A 109 9.21 3.67 10.54
C SER A 109 9.23 2.94 11.88
N TYR A 110 8.90 3.67 12.94
CA TYR A 110 8.71 3.16 14.29
C TYR A 110 7.73 1.99 14.34
N ASP A 111 6.60 2.10 13.63
CA ASP A 111 5.56 1.06 13.67
C ASP A 111 6.03 -0.23 12.96
N ILE A 112 6.85 -0.14 11.91
CA ILE A 112 7.52 -1.30 11.31
C ILE A 112 8.59 -1.87 12.25
N ASN A 113 9.40 -1.03 12.88
CA ASN A 113 10.41 -1.49 13.85
C ASN A 113 9.78 -2.21 15.05
N ARG A 114 8.64 -1.73 15.55
CA ARG A 114 7.84 -2.42 16.57
C ARG A 114 7.33 -3.78 16.08
N HIS A 115 6.82 -3.84 14.85
CA HIS A 115 6.40 -5.10 14.22
C HIS A 115 7.57 -6.09 14.14
N LEU A 116 8.75 -5.65 13.68
CA LEU A 116 9.96 -6.47 13.61
C LEU A 116 10.42 -6.96 14.99
N VAL A 117 10.46 -6.10 16.01
CA VAL A 117 10.80 -6.51 17.38
C VAL A 117 9.80 -7.53 17.92
N SER A 118 8.50 -7.32 17.69
CA SER A 118 7.46 -8.22 18.22
C SER A 118 7.48 -9.62 17.61
N ARG A 119 7.93 -9.77 16.35
CA ARG A 119 7.85 -11.04 15.59
C ARG A 119 9.19 -11.67 15.26
N TYR A 120 10.24 -10.86 15.17
CA TYR A 120 11.54 -11.23 14.62
C TYR A 120 12.73 -10.68 15.44
N SER A 121 12.57 -10.42 16.75
CA SER A 121 13.63 -9.83 17.61
C SER A 121 14.98 -10.58 17.60
N SER A 122 14.99 -11.89 17.32
CA SER A 122 16.23 -12.67 17.21
C SER A 122 16.94 -12.53 15.85
N ARG A 123 16.26 -11.94 14.86
CA ARG A 123 16.66 -11.85 13.45
C ARG A 123 16.75 -10.42 12.93
N ALA A 124 16.16 -9.45 13.61
CA ALA A 124 16.20 -8.03 13.27
C ALA A 124 16.90 -7.24 14.37
N ASP A 125 17.91 -6.46 14.00
CA ASP A 125 18.63 -5.58 14.92
C ASP A 125 19.10 -4.31 14.22
N VAL A 126 19.60 -3.34 14.98
CA VAL A 126 20.14 -2.09 14.41
C VAL A 126 21.41 -2.39 13.61
N ASP A 127 21.51 -1.78 12.43
CA ASP A 127 22.73 -1.71 11.65
C ASP A 127 23.40 -0.36 11.86
N TRP A 128 24.36 -0.33 12.79
CA TRP A 128 25.10 0.89 13.13
C TRP A 128 26.04 1.37 12.04
N SER A 129 26.35 0.55 11.03
CA SER A 129 27.31 0.93 9.97
C SER A 129 26.83 2.09 9.10
N TYR A 130 25.51 2.27 9.00
CA TYR A 130 24.86 3.34 8.23
C TYR A 130 24.27 4.46 9.10
N GLN A 131 24.42 4.38 10.43
CA GLN A 131 23.77 5.30 11.35
C GLN A 131 24.46 6.67 11.37
N LYS A 132 23.65 7.71 11.17
CA LYS A 132 24.05 9.10 11.43
C LYS A 132 24.05 9.37 12.94
N HIS A 133 25.24 9.53 13.51
CA HIS A 133 25.44 9.64 14.96
C HIS A 133 24.88 10.94 15.52
N GLU A 134 24.89 12.02 14.74
CA GLU A 134 24.33 13.32 15.08
C GLU A 134 22.83 13.28 15.40
N ARG A 135 22.09 12.34 14.80
CA ARG A 135 20.65 12.17 15.07
C ARG A 135 20.37 11.57 16.44
N LEU A 136 21.30 10.79 16.97
CA LEU A 136 21.17 10.13 18.27
C LEU A 136 21.18 11.14 19.42
N GLY A 137 21.93 12.24 19.30
CA GLY A 137 22.05 13.27 20.34
C GLY A 137 20.75 13.98 20.70
N SER A 138 19.84 14.12 19.74
CA SER A 138 18.53 14.74 19.95
C SER A 138 17.62 13.97 20.91
N THR A 139 17.87 12.66 21.06
CA THR A 139 16.87 11.73 21.63
C THR A 139 17.46 10.79 22.66
N LEU A 140 18.66 10.24 22.45
CA LEU A 140 19.28 9.31 23.39
C LEU A 140 19.47 9.87 24.81
N PRO A 141 19.75 11.17 25.04
CA PRO A 141 19.82 11.73 26.39
C PRO A 141 18.54 11.54 27.23
N ARG A 142 17.39 11.29 26.59
CA ARG A 142 16.13 10.94 27.28
C ARG A 142 16.19 9.58 27.97
N PHE A 143 17.05 8.69 27.50
CA PHE A 143 17.13 7.30 27.93
C PHE A 143 18.46 6.95 28.61
N LEU A 144 19.49 7.77 28.38
CA LEU A 144 20.85 7.60 28.87
C LEU A 144 21.18 8.79 29.78
N PRO A 145 21.02 8.66 31.11
CA PRO A 145 21.34 9.74 32.05
C PRO A 145 22.76 10.25 31.87
N LEU A 146 22.95 11.56 32.06
CA LEU A 146 24.22 12.30 31.88
C LEU A 146 24.75 12.42 30.45
N LEU A 147 24.25 11.65 29.48
CA LEU A 147 24.62 11.82 28.07
C LEU A 147 24.29 13.23 27.53
N TYR A 148 23.35 13.94 28.15
CA TYR A 148 22.99 15.29 27.70
C TYR A 148 24.17 16.25 27.70
N GLU A 149 25.07 16.15 28.70
CA GLU A 149 26.26 16.99 28.79
C GLU A 149 27.19 16.76 27.60
N ASP A 150 27.64 15.51 27.40
CA ASP A 150 28.42 15.10 26.22
C ASP A 150 27.74 15.55 24.91
N SER A 151 26.42 15.35 24.81
CA SER A 151 25.67 15.66 23.59
C SER A 151 25.69 17.14 23.18
N LEU A 152 26.02 18.04 24.11
CA LEU A 152 26.06 19.49 23.87
C LEU A 152 27.48 20.02 23.64
N VAL A 153 28.50 19.41 24.25
CA VAL A 153 29.85 20.01 24.33
C VAL A 153 30.91 19.22 23.57
N GLU A 154 30.73 17.90 23.41
CA GLU A 154 31.74 17.04 22.79
C GLU A 154 31.59 16.99 21.27
N ALA A 155 32.71 17.10 20.55
CA ALA A 155 32.71 17.02 19.08
C ALA A 155 32.53 15.58 18.57
N ASN A 156 32.99 14.58 19.33
CA ASN A 156 33.01 13.16 18.93
C ASN A 156 32.38 12.28 20.01
N ILE A 157 31.06 12.37 20.14
CA ILE A 157 30.32 11.69 21.21
C ILE A 157 30.26 10.17 20.96
N PRO A 158 30.72 9.33 21.90
CA PRO A 158 30.74 7.88 21.73
C PRO A 158 29.38 7.25 22.06
N TYR A 159 28.33 7.61 21.31
CA TYR A 159 26.94 7.19 21.57
C TYR A 159 26.77 5.67 21.75
N LEU A 160 27.48 4.86 20.97
CA LEU A 160 27.40 3.41 21.06
C LEU A 160 28.04 2.87 22.34
N THR A 161 29.08 3.52 22.86
CA THR A 161 29.67 3.17 24.16
C THR A 161 28.67 3.41 25.28
N TRP A 162 28.01 4.57 25.28
CA TRP A 162 26.94 4.92 26.22
C TRP A 162 25.78 3.92 26.15
N LEU A 163 25.31 3.60 24.94
CA LEU A 163 24.23 2.64 24.72
C LEU A 163 24.60 1.22 25.20
N ASN A 164 25.80 0.75 24.87
CA ASN A 164 26.30 -0.57 25.27
C ASN A 164 26.44 -0.69 26.79
N ALA A 165 26.92 0.35 27.46
CA ALA A 165 26.99 0.41 28.92
C ALA A 165 25.60 0.29 29.54
N ALA A 166 24.62 1.07 29.05
CA ALA A 166 23.24 1.04 29.56
C ALA A 166 22.49 -0.28 29.30
N ARG A 167 22.91 -1.05 28.28
CA ARG A 167 22.34 -2.36 27.96
C ARG A 167 22.98 -3.54 28.71
N GLY A 168 24.05 -3.29 29.46
CA GLY A 168 24.81 -4.34 30.15
C GLY A 168 25.64 -5.21 29.21
N GLY A 169 26.22 -4.62 28.15
CA GLY A 169 27.22 -5.28 27.30
C GLY A 169 26.71 -6.41 26.40
N LYS A 170 25.39 -6.52 26.19
CA LYS A 170 24.81 -7.51 25.29
C LYS A 170 25.13 -7.20 23.82
N LYS A 171 25.68 -8.18 23.10
CA LYS A 171 26.05 -8.08 21.68
C LYS A 171 24.88 -7.87 20.69
N ARG A 172 23.62 -8.11 21.10
CA ARG A 172 22.43 -8.05 20.24
C ARG A 172 21.19 -7.56 20.98
N GLY A 173 20.21 -7.07 20.23
CA GLY A 173 18.90 -6.61 20.68
C GLY A 173 18.86 -5.10 20.87
N ASP A 174 19.72 -4.34 20.20
CA ASP A 174 19.76 -2.88 20.26
C ASP A 174 18.41 -2.29 19.85
N LEU A 175 17.82 -2.85 18.78
CA LEU A 175 16.53 -2.43 18.27
C LEU A 175 15.42 -2.66 19.31
N GLU A 176 15.40 -3.84 19.92
CA GLU A 176 14.44 -4.17 20.98
C GLU A 176 14.58 -3.23 22.17
N TRP A 177 15.82 -2.90 22.57
CA TRP A 177 16.05 -1.97 23.68
C TRP A 177 15.52 -0.58 23.35
N LEU A 178 15.82 -0.05 22.15
CA LEU A 178 15.35 1.27 21.69
C LEU A 178 13.82 1.30 21.66
N VAL A 179 13.18 0.34 20.98
CA VAL A 179 11.72 0.26 20.90
C VAL A 179 11.09 0.24 22.30
N ARG A 180 11.60 -0.57 23.23
CA ARG A 180 11.11 -0.62 24.61
C ARG A 180 11.28 0.71 25.37
N ARG A 181 12.30 1.52 25.06
CA ARG A 181 12.47 2.86 25.65
C ARG A 181 11.40 3.82 25.13
N PHE A 182 11.15 3.83 23.83
CA PHE A 182 10.10 4.65 23.22
C PHE A 182 8.69 4.27 23.68
N GLU A 183 8.42 2.97 23.86
CA GLU A 183 7.13 2.51 24.36
C GLU A 183 6.81 3.06 25.76
N ARG A 184 7.83 3.29 26.60
CA ARG A 184 7.69 3.85 27.96
C ARG A 184 7.50 5.37 28.02
N LEU A 185 7.67 6.10 26.92
CA LEU A 185 7.42 7.55 26.92
C LEU A 185 5.94 7.86 27.16
N GLU A 186 5.66 8.84 28.01
CA GLU A 186 4.29 9.33 28.30
C GLU A 186 3.85 10.40 27.31
N ILE A 187 3.95 10.09 26.01
CA ILE A 187 3.53 10.94 24.89
C ILE A 187 2.62 10.15 23.94
N SER A 188 1.93 10.84 23.03
CA SER A 188 1.01 10.18 22.09
C SER A 188 1.74 9.20 21.16
N ALA A 189 1.03 8.19 20.65
CA ALA A 189 1.59 7.21 19.70
C ALA A 189 2.18 7.87 18.44
N ARG A 190 1.55 8.96 17.98
CA ARG A 190 2.04 9.77 16.86
C ARG A 190 3.38 10.43 17.19
N GLN A 191 3.51 11.07 18.35
CA GLN A 191 4.77 11.70 18.76
C GLN A 191 5.88 10.68 18.99
N LYS A 192 5.57 9.46 19.48
CA LYS A 192 6.55 8.37 19.56
C LYS A 192 7.10 8.00 18.18
N ALA A 193 6.21 7.86 17.19
CA ALA A 193 6.60 7.58 15.82
C ALA A 193 7.46 8.72 15.24
N GLU A 194 7.00 9.98 15.32
CA GLU A 194 7.74 11.15 14.83
C GLU A 194 9.14 11.26 15.45
N LEU A 195 9.27 11.03 16.76
CA LEU A 195 10.56 11.08 17.46
C LEU A 195 11.48 9.93 17.04
N PHE A 196 10.97 8.70 16.91
CA PHE A 196 11.78 7.56 16.51
C PHE A 196 12.20 7.67 15.04
N ASP A 197 11.26 8.05 14.16
CA ASP A 197 11.50 8.18 12.73
C ASP A 197 12.56 9.25 12.43
N SER A 198 12.65 10.29 13.27
CA SER A 198 13.70 11.32 13.18
C SER A 198 15.12 10.79 13.38
N LEU A 199 15.28 9.62 14.01
CA LEU A 199 16.57 8.95 14.16
C LEU A 199 17.03 8.29 12.86
N GLU A 200 16.10 7.97 11.95
CA GLU A 200 16.30 7.16 10.76
C GLU A 200 17.12 5.90 11.07
N VAL A 201 16.67 5.12 12.07
CA VAL A 201 17.37 3.91 12.51
C VAL A 201 17.43 2.91 11.36
N HIS A 202 18.64 2.64 10.88
CA HIS A 202 18.90 1.56 9.94
C HIS A 202 18.86 0.22 10.67
N ILE A 203 18.16 -0.75 10.10
CA ILE A 203 18.10 -2.12 10.64
C ILE A 203 18.62 -3.11 9.63
N GLN A 204 19.14 -4.22 10.15
CA GLN A 204 19.43 -5.43 9.41
C GLN A 204 18.46 -6.52 9.86
N TRP A 205 17.77 -7.15 8.91
CA TRP A 205 16.81 -8.22 9.13
C TRP A 205 17.17 -9.48 8.35
N ASP A 206 17.69 -10.49 9.04
CA ASP A 206 18.03 -11.80 8.47
C ASP A 206 16.77 -12.65 8.27
N LEU A 207 16.38 -12.83 7.01
CA LEU A 207 15.19 -13.59 6.66
C LEU A 207 15.38 -15.08 6.90
N GLY A 208 16.56 -15.67 6.70
CA GLY A 208 16.76 -17.12 6.72
C GLY A 208 15.59 -17.90 6.11
N ASN A 209 15.05 -18.88 6.83
CA ASN A 209 13.81 -19.60 6.45
C ASN A 209 12.52 -19.00 7.07
N SER A 210 12.50 -17.70 7.35
CA SER A 210 11.34 -17.02 7.93
C SER A 210 10.13 -17.04 6.99
N ARG A 211 8.93 -17.15 7.57
CA ARG A 211 7.65 -16.99 6.88
C ARG A 211 7.40 -15.55 6.40
N ALA A 212 8.22 -14.59 6.82
CA ALA A 212 8.17 -13.22 6.30
C ALA A 212 8.75 -13.10 4.90
N SER A 213 9.70 -13.97 4.53
CA SER A 213 10.30 -13.99 3.19
C SER A 213 9.21 -14.18 2.14
N ARG A 214 9.34 -13.53 0.98
CA ARG A 214 8.39 -13.73 -0.12
C ARG A 214 8.31 -15.18 -0.60
N THR A 215 9.36 -15.97 -0.36
CA THR A 215 9.44 -17.40 -0.65
C THR A 215 8.42 -18.21 0.18
N LEU A 216 8.24 -17.84 1.45
CA LEU A 216 7.47 -18.61 2.43
C LEU A 216 6.27 -17.85 3.02
N ASN A 217 6.06 -16.59 2.61
CA ASN A 217 4.92 -15.78 3.03
C ASN A 217 3.65 -16.28 2.34
N LYS A 218 2.97 -17.18 3.05
CA LYS A 218 1.72 -17.79 2.61
C LYS A 218 0.79 -18.12 3.76
N ARG A 219 -0.50 -18.00 3.46
CA ARG A 219 -1.58 -18.57 4.25
C ARG A 219 -1.83 -20.02 3.81
N ARG A 220 -2.19 -20.87 4.77
CA ARG A 220 -2.62 -22.24 4.49
C ARG A 220 -4.02 -22.21 3.88
N ASN A 221 -4.16 -22.82 2.70
CA ASN A 221 -5.42 -22.91 1.99
C ASN A 221 -6.11 -24.25 2.25
N ARG A 222 -7.43 -24.22 2.47
CA ARG A 222 -8.24 -25.45 2.59
C ARG A 222 -8.53 -26.06 1.22
N GLN A 223 -8.74 -25.21 0.22
CA GLN A 223 -8.94 -25.59 -1.17
C GLN A 223 -7.97 -24.79 -2.04
N VAL A 224 -7.30 -25.48 -2.95
CA VAL A 224 -6.40 -24.88 -3.94
C VAL A 224 -7.12 -24.88 -5.27
N PHE A 225 -7.16 -23.74 -5.93
CA PHE A 225 -7.66 -23.65 -7.30
C PHE A 225 -6.56 -24.04 -8.27
N TYR A 226 -6.79 -25.13 -9.01
CA TYR A 226 -5.92 -25.61 -10.08
C TYR A 226 -6.44 -25.09 -11.41
N HIS A 227 -5.57 -24.46 -12.20
CA HIS A 227 -5.93 -23.90 -13.49
C HIS A 227 -5.90 -25.00 -14.56
N THR A 228 -7.09 -25.36 -15.05
CA THR A 228 -7.29 -26.34 -16.14
C THR A 228 -7.53 -25.67 -17.50
N GLY A 229 -7.69 -24.34 -17.53
CA GLY A 229 -7.88 -23.54 -18.73
C GLY A 229 -7.08 -22.23 -18.66
N PRO A 230 -7.07 -21.44 -19.73
CA PRO A 230 -6.28 -20.21 -19.80
C PRO A 230 -6.67 -19.20 -18.71
N LEU A 231 -5.72 -18.33 -18.37
CA LEU A 231 -5.96 -17.20 -17.47
C LEU A 231 -6.89 -16.18 -18.14
N ILE A 232 -7.70 -15.49 -17.34
CA ILE A 232 -8.54 -14.39 -17.81
C ILE A 232 -7.64 -13.27 -18.36
N ARG A 233 -7.78 -12.97 -19.65
CA ARG A 233 -6.99 -11.90 -20.28
C ARG A 233 -7.63 -10.55 -20.00
N ARG A 234 -6.81 -9.50 -20.00
CA ARG A 234 -7.27 -8.10 -19.86
C ARG A 234 -8.41 -7.75 -20.83
N GLY A 235 -8.41 -8.30 -22.05
CA GLY A 235 -9.46 -8.04 -23.06
C GLY A 235 -10.84 -8.60 -22.72
N GLU A 236 -10.92 -9.49 -21.74
CA GLU A 236 -12.15 -10.13 -21.28
C GLU A 236 -12.75 -9.38 -20.07
N VAL A 237 -12.07 -8.34 -19.57
CA VAL A 237 -12.46 -7.58 -18.37
C VAL A 237 -13.10 -6.26 -18.78
N SER A 238 -14.24 -5.94 -18.15
CA SER A 238 -14.95 -4.66 -18.31
C SER A 238 -15.33 -4.12 -16.94
N LEU A 239 -14.88 -2.90 -16.62
CA LEU A 239 -15.24 -2.26 -15.34
C LEU A 239 -16.74 -1.99 -15.23
N ASP A 240 -17.39 -1.56 -16.30
CA ASP A 240 -18.83 -1.30 -16.30
C ASP A 240 -19.62 -2.56 -15.94
N LYS A 241 -19.25 -3.71 -16.53
CA LYS A 241 -19.86 -5.01 -16.20
C LYS A 241 -19.59 -5.43 -14.75
N GLU A 242 -18.37 -5.21 -14.25
CA GLU A 242 -18.03 -5.53 -12.86
C GLU A 242 -18.79 -4.63 -11.88
N PHE A 243 -18.96 -3.34 -12.17
CA PHE A 243 -19.68 -2.39 -11.31
C PHE A 243 -21.18 -2.68 -11.26
N GLN A 244 -21.74 -3.17 -12.37
CA GLN A 244 -23.15 -3.60 -12.46
C GLN A 244 -23.39 -5.03 -11.97
N SER A 245 -22.34 -5.77 -11.63
CA SER A 245 -22.47 -7.14 -11.13
C SER A 245 -23.06 -7.16 -9.71
N PRO A 246 -23.74 -8.25 -9.30
CA PRO A 246 -24.32 -8.36 -7.96
C PRO A 246 -23.32 -8.09 -6.82
N PRO A 247 -23.73 -7.71 -5.61
CA PRO A 247 -22.80 -7.56 -4.49
C PRO A 247 -22.03 -8.84 -4.19
N ILE A 248 -20.74 -8.71 -3.87
CA ILE A 248 -19.88 -9.81 -3.42
C ILE A 248 -20.14 -10.07 -1.93
N GLU A 249 -20.22 -11.33 -1.54
CA GLU A 249 -20.39 -11.71 -0.13
C GLU A 249 -19.14 -11.31 0.69
N LEU A 250 -19.36 -10.66 1.83
CA LEU A 250 -18.31 -10.20 2.72
C LEU A 250 -18.36 -10.92 4.06
N THR A 251 -17.24 -11.51 4.46
CA THR A 251 -17.04 -12.03 5.81
C THR A 251 -16.25 -11.02 6.65
N ARG A 252 -16.82 -10.54 7.76
CA ARG A 252 -16.05 -9.78 8.75
C ARG A 252 -15.17 -10.73 9.56
N LEU A 253 -13.90 -10.38 9.71
CA LEU A 253 -12.95 -11.18 10.49
C LEU A 253 -12.96 -10.76 11.97
N SER A 254 -12.61 -11.70 12.85
CA SER A 254 -12.26 -11.36 14.24
C SER A 254 -10.99 -10.53 14.29
N THR A 255 -10.79 -9.74 15.36
CA THR A 255 -9.58 -8.91 15.55
C THR A 255 -8.28 -9.71 15.39
N LYS A 256 -8.23 -10.93 15.94
CA LYS A 256 -7.05 -11.81 15.82
C LYS A 256 -6.77 -12.23 14.38
N GLN A 257 -7.82 -12.56 13.62
CA GLN A 257 -7.69 -12.90 12.20
C GLN A 257 -7.33 -11.67 11.36
N GLY A 258 -7.93 -10.51 11.65
CA GLY A 258 -7.61 -9.24 11.00
C GLY A 258 -6.15 -8.85 11.19
N GLN A 259 -5.66 -8.89 12.45
CA GLN A 259 -4.25 -8.64 12.76
C GLN A 259 -3.33 -9.59 12.01
N ALA A 260 -3.65 -10.89 11.94
CA ALA A 260 -2.84 -11.86 11.21
C ALA A 260 -2.74 -11.56 9.71
N MET A 261 -3.80 -11.03 9.09
CA MET A 261 -3.78 -10.63 7.67
C MET A 261 -2.99 -9.33 7.46
N GLN A 262 -3.12 -8.35 8.36
CA GLN A 262 -2.32 -7.13 8.30
C GLN A 262 -0.83 -7.42 8.51
N ASP A 263 -0.47 -8.24 9.50
CA ASP A 263 0.92 -8.65 9.74
C ASP A 263 1.53 -9.35 8.53
N MET A 264 0.75 -10.23 7.87
CA MET A 264 1.16 -10.93 6.66
C MET A 264 1.46 -9.95 5.52
N LEU A 265 0.64 -8.90 5.35
CA LEU A 265 0.88 -7.89 4.35
C LEU A 265 2.05 -6.98 4.71
N ARG A 266 2.18 -6.55 5.99
CA ARG A 266 3.34 -5.80 6.49
C ARG A 266 4.63 -6.56 6.18
N ASP A 267 4.69 -7.85 6.50
CA ASP A 267 5.82 -8.71 6.13
C ASP A 267 6.08 -8.69 4.61
N ALA A 268 5.03 -8.84 3.79
CA ALA A 268 5.16 -8.89 2.34
C ALA A 268 5.64 -7.56 1.73
N THR A 269 5.30 -6.41 2.30
CA THR A 269 5.73 -5.10 1.79
C THR A 269 7.08 -4.67 2.36
N THR A 270 7.35 -4.93 3.65
CA THR A 270 8.61 -4.54 4.30
C THR A 270 9.82 -5.25 3.69
N VAL A 271 9.71 -6.55 3.36
CA VAL A 271 10.81 -7.28 2.67
C VAL A 271 11.07 -6.76 1.25
N ARG A 272 10.23 -5.85 0.75
CA ARG A 272 10.34 -5.17 -0.54
C ARG A 272 10.62 -3.67 -0.40
N TYR A 273 11.04 -3.22 0.77
CA TYR A 273 11.30 -1.81 1.06
C TYR A 273 10.09 -0.92 0.81
N ARG A 274 8.87 -1.47 0.97
CA ARG A 274 7.61 -0.74 0.82
C ARG A 274 6.95 -0.57 2.16
N GLU A 275 6.65 0.68 2.48
CA GLU A 275 5.85 1.07 3.62
C GLU A 275 4.76 2.03 3.14
N LEU A 276 3.53 1.77 3.56
CA LEU A 276 2.35 2.50 3.11
C LEU A 276 1.41 2.71 4.29
N TYR A 277 0.84 3.90 4.39
CA TYR A 277 0.18 4.38 5.60
C TYR A 277 -0.97 3.46 6.04
N GLY A 278 -1.83 3.02 5.12
CA GLY A 278 -2.95 2.14 5.43
C GLY A 278 -2.55 0.70 5.73
N ILE A 279 -1.38 0.26 5.25
CA ILE A 279 -0.83 -1.06 5.56
C ILE A 279 -0.18 -1.05 6.95
N THR A 280 0.62 -0.02 7.25
CA THR A 280 1.28 0.12 8.55
C THR A 280 0.25 0.28 9.67
N HIS A 281 -0.73 1.17 9.51
CA HIS A 281 -1.64 1.59 10.58
C HIS A 281 -3.07 1.04 10.48
N GLY A 282 -3.32 -0.02 9.70
CA GLY A 282 -4.66 -0.59 9.54
C GLY A 282 -5.34 -1.02 10.86
N ASP A 283 -6.67 -0.95 10.91
CA ASP A 283 -7.46 -1.39 12.08
C ASP A 283 -7.79 -2.89 12.00
N PRO A 284 -7.26 -3.75 12.88
CA PRO A 284 -7.55 -5.18 12.86
C PRO A 284 -9.02 -5.51 13.17
N ASN A 285 -9.78 -4.58 13.75
CA ASN A 285 -11.21 -4.76 14.06
C ASN A 285 -12.14 -4.50 12.86
N ASN A 286 -11.61 -3.89 11.79
CA ASN A 286 -12.36 -3.55 10.59
C ASN A 286 -11.78 -4.24 9.35
N VAL A 287 -11.46 -5.53 9.47
CA VAL A 287 -11.01 -6.34 8.33
C VAL A 287 -12.18 -7.14 7.77
N VAL A 288 -12.45 -6.95 6.48
CA VAL A 288 -13.39 -7.75 5.71
C VAL A 288 -12.66 -8.62 4.70
N ARG A 289 -13.24 -9.78 4.40
CA ARG A 289 -12.76 -10.74 3.42
C ARG A 289 -13.84 -11.03 2.39
N ALA A 290 -13.44 -11.06 1.13
CA ALA A 290 -14.24 -11.58 0.02
C ALA A 290 -13.54 -12.80 -0.61
N ASP A 291 -14.26 -13.89 -0.79
CA ASP A 291 -13.84 -15.00 -1.67
C ASP A 291 -14.54 -14.79 -3.02
N VAL A 292 -13.74 -14.61 -4.07
CA VAL A 292 -14.25 -14.26 -5.41
C VAL A 292 -14.02 -15.38 -6.41
N GLY A 293 -13.77 -16.59 -5.90
CA GLY A 293 -13.51 -17.77 -6.72
C GLY A 293 -12.11 -17.76 -7.34
N ARG A 294 -11.82 -18.80 -8.14
CA ARG A 294 -10.51 -19.01 -8.79
C ARG A 294 -9.32 -19.01 -7.81
N GLY A 295 -9.55 -19.34 -6.54
CA GLY A 295 -8.53 -19.30 -5.48
C GLY A 295 -8.10 -17.89 -5.09
N VAL A 296 -8.93 -16.88 -5.33
CA VAL A 296 -8.67 -15.47 -4.99
C VAL A 296 -9.48 -15.06 -3.77
N GLU A 297 -8.77 -14.59 -2.73
CA GLU A 297 -9.36 -13.95 -1.56
C GLU A 297 -8.87 -12.49 -1.50
N ILE A 298 -9.79 -11.55 -1.31
CA ILE A 298 -9.48 -10.12 -1.17
C ILE A 298 -9.74 -9.70 0.28
N PHE A 299 -8.79 -8.97 0.87
CA PHE A 299 -8.90 -8.42 2.23
C PHE A 299 -8.84 -6.91 2.15
N LEU A 300 -9.76 -6.23 2.81
CA LEU A 300 -9.82 -4.77 2.90
C LEU A 300 -10.05 -4.35 4.35
N TRP A 301 -9.51 -3.20 4.73
CA TRP A 301 -9.71 -2.58 6.04
C TRP A 301 -9.61 -1.06 5.99
N GLY A 302 -10.15 -0.42 7.02
CA GLY A 302 -9.98 1.01 7.27
C GLY A 302 -8.91 1.31 8.31
N LEU A 303 -8.80 2.58 8.69
CA LEU A 303 -7.91 3.04 9.76
C LEU A 303 -8.63 3.16 11.11
N PRO A 304 -7.90 2.94 12.23
CA PRO A 304 -8.43 3.21 13.55
C PRO A 304 -8.60 4.73 13.73
N PRO A 305 -9.59 5.20 14.52
CA PRO A 305 -9.95 6.61 14.60
C PRO A 305 -8.79 7.59 14.81
N GLU A 306 -7.81 7.23 15.63
CA GLU A 306 -6.64 8.03 15.98
C GLU A 306 -5.58 8.14 14.87
N ARG A 307 -5.67 7.32 13.81
CA ARG A 307 -4.76 7.35 12.65
C ARG A 307 -5.42 7.87 11.38
N ARG A 308 -6.70 8.24 11.41
CA ARG A 308 -7.42 8.69 10.21
C ARG A 308 -6.86 9.98 9.65
N LEU A 309 -6.91 10.12 8.33
CA LEU A 309 -6.59 11.39 7.68
C LEU A 309 -7.65 12.45 8.06
N PRO A 310 -7.30 13.75 8.15
CA PRO A 310 -8.23 14.80 8.56
C PRO A 310 -9.54 14.84 7.75
N LEU A 311 -9.43 14.76 6.41
CA LEU A 311 -10.57 14.93 5.50
C LEU A 311 -10.94 13.68 4.70
N ARG A 312 -9.97 12.80 4.42
CA ARG A 312 -10.19 11.67 3.51
C ARG A 312 -10.43 10.39 4.30
N ALA A 313 -11.31 9.52 3.81
CA ALA A 313 -11.37 8.15 4.29
C ALA A 313 -10.23 7.34 3.68
N TYR A 314 -9.70 6.37 4.43
CA TYR A 314 -8.63 5.51 3.96
C TYR A 314 -9.05 4.05 4.03
N HIS A 315 -8.85 3.33 2.93
CA HIS A 315 -8.99 1.89 2.87
C HIS A 315 -7.70 1.29 2.34
N ALA A 316 -7.26 0.19 2.92
CA ALA A 316 -6.09 -0.54 2.44
C ALA A 316 -6.38 -2.04 2.44
N GLY A 317 -5.54 -2.79 1.75
CA GLY A 317 -5.72 -4.22 1.66
C GLY A 317 -4.79 -4.91 0.71
N PHE A 318 -5.13 -6.16 0.42
CA PHE A 318 -4.38 -7.00 -0.51
C PHE A 318 -5.19 -8.19 -0.97
N THR A 319 -4.71 -8.82 -2.04
CA THR A 319 -5.25 -10.06 -2.58
C THR A 319 -4.32 -11.23 -2.33
N LEU A 320 -4.89 -12.35 -1.92
CA LEU A 320 -4.25 -13.65 -1.91
C LEU A 320 -4.67 -14.47 -3.12
N LYS A 321 -3.71 -15.07 -3.84
CA LYS A 321 -3.96 -16.15 -4.82
C LYS A 321 -3.43 -17.46 -4.29
N ASN A 322 -4.31 -18.42 -4.07
CA ASN A 322 -3.99 -19.69 -3.40
C ASN A 322 -3.18 -19.48 -2.10
N GLY A 323 -3.51 -18.40 -1.37
CA GLY A 323 -2.87 -18.01 -0.12
C GLY A 323 -1.55 -17.25 -0.26
N VAL A 324 -1.07 -16.92 -1.47
CA VAL A 324 0.11 -16.06 -1.69
C VAL A 324 -0.34 -14.60 -1.83
N PRO A 325 0.28 -13.63 -1.14
CA PRO A 325 0.10 -12.21 -1.44
C PRO A 325 0.54 -11.90 -2.87
N ILE A 326 -0.37 -11.45 -3.73
CA ILE A 326 -0.06 -11.15 -5.14
C ILE A 326 -0.03 -9.66 -5.46
N ASN A 327 -0.72 -8.84 -4.67
CA ASN A 327 -0.78 -7.40 -4.83
C ASN A 327 -1.01 -6.73 -3.46
N TYR A 328 -1.10 -5.41 -3.47
CA TYR A 328 -1.68 -4.62 -2.39
C TYR A 328 -2.41 -3.41 -2.96
N ILE A 329 -3.27 -2.82 -2.12
CA ILE A 329 -4.21 -1.76 -2.50
C ILE A 329 -4.25 -0.69 -1.41
N GLU A 330 -4.32 0.57 -1.83
CA GLU A 330 -4.74 1.72 -1.01
C GLU A 330 -5.79 2.56 -1.76
N GLY A 331 -6.90 2.84 -1.13
CA GLY A 331 -7.98 3.67 -1.64
C GLY A 331 -8.22 4.84 -0.72
N ILE A 332 -7.99 6.06 -1.21
CA ILE A 332 -8.11 7.29 -0.43
C ILE A 332 -9.28 8.10 -0.98
N SER A 333 -10.38 8.18 -0.24
CA SER A 333 -11.63 8.74 -0.75
C SER A 333 -12.07 10.03 -0.08
N ILE A 334 -12.73 10.86 -0.87
CA ILE A 334 -13.49 12.03 -0.43
C ILE A 334 -14.78 12.08 -1.25
N CYS A 335 -15.92 12.11 -0.58
CA CYS A 335 -17.23 11.88 -1.19
C CYS A 335 -17.20 10.56 -2.00
N GLU A 336 -17.64 10.58 -3.25
CA GLU A 336 -17.62 9.43 -4.16
C GLU A 336 -16.33 9.28 -4.98
N ARG A 337 -15.37 10.19 -4.84
CA ARG A 337 -14.07 10.12 -5.53
C ARG A 337 -13.07 9.33 -4.69
N MET A 338 -12.33 8.44 -5.34
CA MET A 338 -11.22 7.71 -4.75
C MET A 338 -9.95 7.83 -5.59
N GLU A 339 -8.85 8.23 -4.96
CA GLU A 339 -7.50 7.98 -5.48
C GLU A 339 -7.12 6.54 -5.16
N ILE A 340 -6.66 5.79 -6.15
CA ILE A 340 -6.38 4.35 -5.99
C ILE A 340 -4.90 4.00 -6.26
N GLY A 341 -4.24 3.52 -5.22
CA GLY A 341 -2.99 2.78 -5.27
C GLY A 341 -3.27 1.29 -5.50
N PHE A 342 -2.82 0.70 -6.61
CA PHE A 342 -2.88 -0.75 -6.80
C PHE A 342 -1.58 -1.26 -7.42
N ASN A 343 -0.88 -2.13 -6.70
CA ASN A 343 0.41 -2.65 -7.13
C ASN A 343 0.41 -4.17 -7.08
N THR A 344 0.55 -4.79 -8.26
CA THR A 344 0.81 -6.23 -8.37
C THR A 344 2.31 -6.47 -8.30
N PHE A 345 2.75 -7.36 -7.40
CA PHE A 345 4.17 -7.72 -7.31
C PHE A 345 4.66 -8.30 -8.65
N TYR A 346 5.89 -7.99 -9.05
CA TYR A 346 6.45 -8.32 -10.38
C TYR A 346 6.19 -9.76 -10.80
N THR A 347 6.41 -10.72 -9.89
CA THR A 347 6.17 -12.16 -10.10
C THR A 347 4.79 -12.48 -10.69
N PHE A 348 3.77 -11.74 -10.27
CA PHE A 348 2.36 -12.08 -10.54
C PHE A 348 1.71 -11.16 -11.58
N ARG A 349 2.47 -10.25 -12.21
CA ARG A 349 1.93 -9.33 -13.23
C ARG A 349 1.41 -10.07 -14.47
N GLU A 350 2.00 -11.21 -14.78
CA GLU A 350 1.57 -12.12 -15.85
C GLU A 350 0.32 -12.96 -15.48
N GLY A 351 -0.22 -12.79 -14.27
CA GLY A 351 -1.45 -13.45 -13.82
C GLY A 351 -2.73 -12.75 -14.28
N GLU A 352 -3.82 -12.99 -13.56
CA GLU A 352 -5.16 -12.43 -13.85
C GLU A 352 -5.31 -10.98 -13.30
N SER A 353 -4.26 -10.17 -13.43
CA SER A 353 -4.12 -8.87 -12.75
C SER A 353 -5.23 -7.87 -13.08
N ALA A 354 -5.67 -7.80 -14.34
CA ALA A 354 -6.76 -6.93 -14.77
C ALA A 354 -8.11 -7.33 -14.14
N TRP A 355 -8.40 -8.63 -14.07
CA TRP A 355 -9.63 -9.13 -13.45
C TRP A 355 -9.62 -8.88 -11.95
N VAL A 356 -8.51 -9.20 -11.26
CA VAL A 356 -8.36 -8.93 -9.82
C VAL A 356 -8.51 -7.43 -9.53
N TYR A 357 -7.89 -6.56 -10.34
CA TYR A 357 -8.04 -5.12 -10.20
C TYR A 357 -9.51 -4.69 -10.31
N ALA A 358 -10.21 -5.12 -11.35
CA ALA A 358 -11.63 -4.80 -11.55
C ALA A 358 -12.51 -5.30 -10.40
N THR A 359 -12.27 -6.50 -9.89
CA THR A 359 -12.99 -7.06 -8.73
C THR A 359 -12.70 -6.27 -7.44
N VAL A 360 -11.46 -5.82 -7.22
CA VAL A 360 -11.13 -4.92 -6.09
C VAL A 360 -11.87 -3.60 -6.21
N LEU A 361 -11.94 -3.00 -7.41
CA LEU A 361 -12.68 -1.75 -7.62
C LEU A 361 -14.18 -1.93 -7.38
N ARG A 362 -14.78 -3.05 -7.82
CA ARG A 362 -16.16 -3.42 -7.50
C ARG A 362 -16.39 -3.53 -5.99
N LEU A 363 -15.46 -4.14 -5.24
CA LEU A 363 -15.55 -4.20 -3.79
C LEU A 363 -15.49 -2.81 -3.13
N LEU A 364 -14.62 -1.93 -3.62
CA LEU A 364 -14.53 -0.56 -3.12
C LEU A 364 -15.78 0.25 -3.45
N HIS A 365 -16.34 0.08 -4.65
CA HIS A 365 -17.65 0.63 -5.02
C HIS A 365 -18.74 0.12 -4.05
N GLN A 366 -18.81 -1.18 -3.82
CA GLN A 366 -19.76 -1.80 -2.90
C GLN A 366 -19.61 -1.30 -1.46
N ILE A 367 -18.38 -1.26 -0.92
CA ILE A 367 -18.13 -0.93 0.49
C ILE A 367 -18.18 0.58 0.74
N VAL A 368 -17.52 1.37 -0.10
CA VAL A 368 -17.31 2.80 0.14
C VAL A 368 -18.32 3.67 -0.62
N GLY A 369 -18.97 3.14 -1.66
CA GLY A 369 -19.90 3.89 -2.51
C GLY A 369 -19.22 4.73 -3.60
N VAL A 370 -17.93 4.45 -3.89
CA VAL A 370 -17.15 5.26 -4.83
C VAL A 370 -17.63 5.07 -6.26
N THR A 371 -17.85 6.17 -6.97
CA THR A 371 -18.30 6.16 -8.37
C THR A 371 -17.34 6.90 -9.30
N CYS A 372 -16.33 7.58 -8.75
CA CYS A 372 -15.24 8.17 -9.51
C CYS A 372 -13.90 7.65 -8.98
N ILE A 373 -13.09 7.04 -9.84
CA ILE A 373 -11.78 6.50 -9.47
C ILE A 373 -10.72 7.27 -10.23
N SER A 374 -9.72 7.79 -9.52
CA SER A 374 -8.61 8.55 -10.07
C SER A 374 -7.28 7.80 -9.88
N ILE A 375 -6.46 7.81 -10.92
CA ILE A 375 -5.10 7.29 -10.93
C ILE A 375 -4.13 8.46 -10.87
N ASP A 376 -3.17 8.40 -9.96
CA ASP A 376 -2.14 9.41 -9.80
C ASP A 376 -1.16 9.39 -11.00
N PRO A 377 -0.66 10.57 -11.45
CA PRO A 377 0.33 10.68 -12.53
C PRO A 377 1.53 9.74 -12.37
N TYR A 378 2.02 9.55 -11.13
CA TYR A 378 3.18 8.68 -10.86
C TYR A 378 2.91 7.23 -11.26
N GLN A 379 1.67 6.74 -11.09
CA GLN A 379 1.31 5.36 -11.41
C GLN A 379 1.17 5.09 -12.91
N ILE A 380 1.07 6.14 -13.72
CA ILE A 380 0.95 6.04 -15.19
C ILE A 380 2.21 6.52 -15.93
N GLY A 381 3.26 6.91 -15.20
CA GLY A 381 4.58 7.18 -15.77
C GLY A 381 5.25 8.49 -15.38
N PHE A 382 4.59 9.38 -14.64
CA PHE A 382 5.17 10.68 -14.30
C PHE A 382 6.27 10.52 -13.26
N HIS A 383 7.53 10.78 -13.65
CA HIS A 383 8.72 10.46 -12.84
C HIS A 383 8.80 8.98 -12.43
N ASN A 384 8.23 8.09 -13.25
CA ASN A 384 8.21 6.65 -13.00
C ASN A 384 8.45 5.89 -14.31
N GLU A 385 9.71 5.64 -14.64
CA GLU A 385 10.10 4.93 -15.87
C GLU A 385 9.58 3.50 -15.91
N GLU A 386 9.44 2.84 -14.75
CA GLU A 386 8.89 1.48 -14.69
C GLU A 386 7.45 1.43 -15.22
N ALA A 387 6.62 2.43 -14.85
CA ALA A 387 5.25 2.52 -15.35
C ALA A 387 5.18 2.86 -16.84
N ILE A 388 6.18 3.58 -17.37
CA ILE A 388 6.33 3.83 -18.81
C ILE A 388 6.65 2.51 -19.52
N ASP A 389 7.64 1.76 -19.04
CA ASP A 389 8.11 0.51 -19.64
C ASP A 389 7.03 -0.58 -19.58
N SER A 390 6.23 -0.62 -18.50
CA SER A 390 5.12 -1.56 -18.37
C SER A 390 3.89 -1.18 -19.21
N GLY A 391 3.87 0.01 -19.84
CA GLY A 391 2.71 0.51 -20.57
C GLY A 391 1.49 0.77 -19.68
N ALA A 392 1.70 1.20 -18.43
CA ALA A 392 0.65 1.36 -17.42
C ALA A 392 -0.51 2.27 -17.90
N PHE A 393 -0.20 3.36 -18.61
CA PHE A 393 -1.21 4.23 -19.21
C PHE A 393 -2.25 3.45 -20.04
N TRP A 394 -1.77 2.56 -20.93
CA TRP A 394 -2.66 1.77 -21.78
C TRP A 394 -3.38 0.65 -21.04
N PHE A 395 -2.80 0.14 -19.95
CA PHE A 395 -3.49 -0.79 -19.06
C PHE A 395 -4.77 -0.14 -18.51
N TYR A 396 -4.66 1.05 -17.90
CA TYR A 396 -5.82 1.77 -17.37
C TYR A 396 -6.76 2.24 -18.47
N ARG A 397 -6.23 2.77 -19.58
CA ARG A 397 -7.07 3.23 -20.69
C ARG A 397 -7.96 2.10 -21.23
N LYS A 398 -7.40 0.90 -21.42
CA LYS A 398 -8.15 -0.28 -21.91
C LYS A 398 -9.19 -0.80 -20.91
N LEU A 399 -9.15 -0.38 -19.66
CA LEU A 399 -10.18 -0.66 -18.65
C LEU A 399 -11.28 0.40 -18.61
N GLY A 400 -11.16 1.49 -19.38
CA GLY A 400 -12.17 2.56 -19.47
C GLY A 400 -11.76 3.88 -18.83
N PHE A 401 -10.55 3.98 -18.24
CA PHE A 401 -10.06 5.26 -17.72
C PHE A 401 -9.79 6.26 -18.86
N ARG A 402 -9.98 7.54 -18.58
CA ARG A 402 -9.70 8.66 -19.49
C ARG A 402 -8.79 9.69 -18.82
N PRO A 403 -7.93 10.40 -19.57
CA PRO A 403 -7.27 11.59 -19.04
C PRO A 403 -8.29 12.62 -18.54
N THR A 404 -8.01 13.31 -17.45
CA THR A 404 -8.88 14.38 -16.92
C THR A 404 -8.65 15.72 -17.61
N ARG A 405 -7.54 15.88 -18.35
CA ARG A 405 -7.15 17.10 -19.04
C ARG A 405 -7.49 17.02 -20.54
N PRO A 406 -8.21 17.99 -21.14
CA PRO A 406 -8.62 17.94 -22.54
C PRO A 406 -7.46 17.75 -23.54
N GLU A 407 -6.33 18.42 -23.31
CA GLU A 407 -5.14 18.33 -24.16
C GLU A 407 -4.49 16.94 -24.13
N LEU A 408 -4.60 16.23 -23.00
CA LEU A 408 -4.13 14.85 -22.87
C LEU A 408 -5.11 13.87 -23.51
N ALA A 409 -6.41 14.13 -23.41
CA ALA A 409 -7.44 13.36 -24.10
C ALA A 409 -7.25 13.43 -25.63
N GLY A 410 -7.02 14.62 -26.19
CA GLY A 410 -6.72 14.76 -27.62
C GLY A 410 -5.44 14.04 -28.05
N LEU A 411 -4.40 14.07 -27.23
CA LEU A 411 -3.16 13.31 -27.50
C LEU A 411 -3.43 11.79 -27.47
N MET A 412 -4.20 11.31 -26.50
CA MET A 412 -4.59 9.91 -26.36
C MET A 412 -5.39 9.45 -27.58
N GLU A 413 -6.41 10.19 -28.00
CA GLU A 413 -7.24 9.86 -29.18
C GLU A 413 -6.40 9.75 -30.46
N ALA A 414 -5.41 10.63 -30.64
CA ALA A 414 -4.48 10.55 -31.76
C ALA A 414 -3.64 9.26 -31.73
N GLN A 415 -3.27 8.77 -30.53
CA GLN A 415 -2.59 7.48 -30.41
C GLN A 415 -3.54 6.31 -30.65
N GLU A 416 -4.78 6.37 -30.17
CA GLU A 416 -5.78 5.31 -30.41
C GLU A 416 -6.05 5.12 -31.90
N LYS A 417 -6.15 6.21 -32.67
CA LYS A 417 -6.29 6.14 -34.15
C LYS A 417 -5.12 5.41 -34.81
N ARG A 418 -3.90 5.63 -34.34
CA ARG A 418 -2.70 4.94 -34.84
C ARG A 418 -2.71 3.45 -34.48
N ILE A 419 -3.04 3.13 -33.23
CA ILE A 419 -3.18 1.74 -32.75
C ILE A 419 -4.26 0.99 -33.54
N ALA A 420 -5.37 1.66 -33.86
CA ALA A 420 -6.45 1.07 -34.64
C ALA A 420 -6.05 0.81 -36.11
N THR A 421 -5.17 1.64 -36.67
CA THR A 421 -4.69 1.50 -38.06
C THR A 421 -3.58 0.46 -38.18
N ASP A 422 -2.67 0.39 -37.20
CA ASP A 422 -1.58 -0.58 -37.15
C ASP A 422 -1.55 -1.31 -35.79
N PRO A 423 -2.02 -2.57 -35.71
CA PRO A 423 -1.98 -3.36 -34.48
C PRO A 423 -0.56 -3.61 -33.92
N LYS A 424 0.50 -3.42 -34.72
CA LYS A 424 1.90 -3.53 -34.28
C LYS A 424 2.44 -2.21 -33.74
N TYR A 425 1.70 -1.10 -33.90
CA TYR A 425 2.12 0.20 -33.41
C TYR A 425 2.25 0.20 -31.89
N GLN A 426 3.41 0.66 -31.42
CA GLN A 426 3.65 0.95 -30.01
C GLN A 426 3.80 2.45 -29.80
N THR A 427 3.06 2.98 -28.83
CA THR A 427 3.20 4.38 -28.42
C THR A 427 4.61 4.59 -27.87
N ALA A 428 5.36 5.50 -28.49
CA ALA A 428 6.73 5.79 -28.05
C ALA A 428 6.78 6.30 -26.60
N SER A 429 7.82 5.93 -25.85
CA SER A 429 7.99 6.31 -24.43
C SER A 429 7.90 7.82 -24.20
N ARG A 430 8.42 8.64 -25.12
CA ARG A 430 8.28 10.10 -25.09
C ARG A 430 6.82 10.56 -25.07
N VAL A 431 5.94 9.89 -25.81
CA VAL A 431 4.51 10.21 -25.84
C VAL A 431 3.84 9.73 -24.55
N LEU A 432 4.19 8.54 -24.04
CA LEU A 432 3.70 8.05 -22.76
C LEU A 432 4.06 9.00 -21.60
N ARG A 433 5.28 9.52 -21.56
CA ARG A 433 5.69 10.53 -20.56
C ARG A 433 4.81 11.78 -20.61
N ARG A 434 4.47 12.26 -21.81
CA ARG A 434 3.54 13.40 -21.97
C ARG A 434 2.12 13.08 -21.49
N LEU A 435 1.62 11.90 -21.84
CA LEU A 435 0.31 11.42 -21.40
C LEU A 435 0.22 11.26 -19.88
N SER A 436 1.34 10.91 -19.23
CA SER A 436 1.38 10.65 -17.79
C SER A 436 1.30 11.89 -16.89
N VAL A 437 1.43 13.11 -17.44
CA VAL A 437 1.51 14.36 -16.64
C VAL A 437 0.21 14.70 -15.89
N GLY A 438 -0.93 14.17 -16.33
CA GLY A 438 -2.23 14.41 -15.70
C GLY A 438 -2.90 13.12 -15.25
N ASN A 439 -3.77 13.23 -14.26
CA ASN A 439 -4.51 12.09 -13.75
C ASN A 439 -5.34 11.42 -14.84
N MET A 440 -5.58 10.13 -14.66
CA MET A 440 -6.66 9.44 -15.34
C MET A 440 -7.83 9.23 -14.37
N ALA A 441 -9.05 9.27 -14.90
CA ALA A 441 -10.26 9.02 -14.14
C ALA A 441 -11.15 8.00 -14.84
N TYR A 442 -11.82 7.17 -14.06
CA TYR A 442 -12.93 6.32 -14.46
C TYR A 442 -14.18 6.77 -13.70
N GLY A 443 -15.27 6.97 -14.42
CA GLY A 443 -16.59 7.22 -13.84
C GLY A 443 -17.44 5.97 -14.00
N ALA A 444 -18.09 5.52 -12.93
CA ALA A 444 -19.08 4.46 -12.99
C ALA A 444 -20.25 4.85 -13.92
N PRO A 445 -20.98 3.89 -14.51
CA PRO A 445 -22.06 4.17 -15.46
C PRO A 445 -23.11 5.19 -14.98
N ASP A 446 -23.42 5.19 -13.67
CA ASP A 446 -24.42 6.08 -13.07
C ASP A 446 -23.84 7.40 -12.52
N SER A 447 -22.56 7.71 -12.81
CA SER A 447 -21.88 8.91 -12.29
C SER A 447 -22.01 10.13 -13.20
N SER A 448 -22.08 11.32 -12.62
CA SER A 448 -21.98 12.59 -13.35
C SER A 448 -20.55 12.76 -13.89
N PRO A 449 -20.35 12.78 -15.22
CA PRO A 449 -19.00 12.89 -15.77
C PRO A 449 -18.40 14.27 -15.49
N GLY A 450 -17.16 14.30 -15.02
CA GLY A 450 -16.32 15.51 -15.04
C GLY A 450 -16.26 16.33 -13.76
N ASP A 451 -17.17 16.13 -12.80
CA ASP A 451 -17.21 16.88 -11.52
C ASP A 451 -15.87 16.91 -10.78
N TRP A 452 -15.07 15.86 -10.94
CA TRP A 452 -13.81 15.64 -10.25
C TRP A 452 -12.57 15.86 -11.11
N ASP A 453 -12.71 16.20 -12.40
CA ASP A 453 -11.59 16.24 -13.33
C ASP A 453 -10.56 17.32 -12.98
N ARG A 454 -11.03 18.42 -12.38
CA ARG A 454 -10.21 19.56 -11.94
C ARG A 454 -9.92 19.55 -10.44
N PHE A 455 -10.31 18.50 -9.73
CA PHE A 455 -10.19 18.46 -8.28
C PHE A 455 -8.77 18.08 -7.81
N SER A 456 -8.27 18.80 -6.81
CA SER A 456 -7.07 18.45 -6.05
C SER A 456 -7.28 18.71 -4.56
N ILE A 457 -7.09 17.67 -3.73
CA ILE A 457 -7.24 17.76 -2.27
C ILE A 457 -6.30 18.83 -1.67
N ARG A 458 -5.14 19.08 -2.30
CA ARG A 458 -4.16 20.07 -1.86
C ARG A 458 -4.75 21.48 -1.86
N ASN A 459 -5.66 21.79 -2.79
CA ASN A 459 -6.26 23.12 -2.91
C ASN A 459 -7.11 23.47 -1.69
N ILE A 460 -7.79 22.48 -1.08
CA ILE A 460 -8.52 22.68 0.18
C ILE A 460 -7.55 23.08 1.30
N GLY A 461 -6.43 22.35 1.43
CA GLY A 461 -5.39 22.66 2.42
C GLY A 461 -4.81 24.07 2.22
N LEU A 462 -4.49 24.44 0.98
CA LEU A 462 -3.99 25.78 0.65
C LEU A 462 -5.02 26.89 0.88
N ALA A 463 -6.32 26.62 0.70
CA ALA A 463 -7.38 27.57 1.02
C ALA A 463 -7.41 27.89 2.52
N VAL A 464 -7.24 26.87 3.38
CA VAL A 464 -7.09 27.07 4.84
C VAL A 464 -5.86 27.91 5.15
N GLN A 465 -4.71 27.64 4.51
CA GLN A 465 -3.48 28.43 4.73
C GLN A 465 -3.65 29.90 4.31
N ARG A 466 -4.31 30.15 3.17
CA ARG A 466 -4.59 31.53 2.71
C ARG A 466 -5.51 32.26 3.67
N ARG A 467 -6.50 31.57 4.25
CA ARG A 467 -7.33 32.13 5.33
C ARG A 467 -6.49 32.47 6.55
N MET A 468 -5.63 31.55 6.99
CA MET A 468 -4.73 31.73 8.13
C MET A 468 -3.86 32.98 8.00
N ALA A 469 -3.27 33.18 6.84
CA ALA A 469 -2.45 34.36 6.56
C ALA A 469 -3.27 35.66 6.57
N ARG A 470 -4.47 35.67 5.97
CA ARG A 470 -5.28 36.90 5.84
C ARG A 470 -5.97 37.35 7.13
N GLU A 471 -6.43 36.39 7.93
CA GLU A 471 -7.32 36.68 9.08
C GLU A 471 -6.62 36.50 10.44
N PHE A 472 -5.53 35.74 10.47
CA PHE A 472 -4.91 35.30 11.73
C PHE A 472 -3.37 35.51 11.77
N ASP A 473 -2.81 36.31 10.86
CA ASP A 473 -1.36 36.60 10.80
C ASP A 473 -0.47 35.34 10.76
N GLY A 474 -0.96 34.28 10.11
CA GLY A 474 -0.23 33.00 10.04
C GLY A 474 -0.27 32.15 11.32
N ASP A 475 -1.05 32.52 12.33
CA ASP A 475 -1.16 31.80 13.60
C ASP A 475 -2.05 30.55 13.47
N ALA A 476 -1.41 29.38 13.57
CA ALA A 476 -2.06 28.08 13.41
C ALA A 476 -3.02 27.73 14.55
N GLU A 477 -2.76 28.19 15.78
CA GLU A 477 -3.62 27.91 16.92
C GLU A 477 -4.88 28.79 16.87
N LYS A 478 -4.74 30.06 16.50
CA LYS A 478 -5.87 30.98 16.34
C LYS A 478 -6.84 30.54 15.24
N ILE A 479 -6.35 30.17 14.05
CA ILE A 479 -7.27 29.70 12.99
C ILE A 479 -8.02 28.43 13.41
N ARG A 480 -7.37 27.53 14.15
CA ARG A 480 -8.02 26.31 14.67
C ARG A 480 -9.14 26.67 15.65
N SER A 481 -8.86 27.49 16.65
CA SER A 481 -9.86 27.87 17.66
C SER A 481 -11.05 28.61 17.04
N GLU A 482 -10.78 29.55 16.14
CA GLU A 482 -11.83 30.35 15.50
C GLU A 482 -12.66 29.52 14.50
N SER A 483 -12.02 28.66 13.70
CA SER A 483 -12.77 27.78 12.78
C SER A 483 -13.68 26.82 13.54
N ILE A 484 -13.24 26.28 14.69
CA ILE A 484 -14.06 25.44 15.57
C ILE A 484 -15.28 26.23 16.07
N TYR A 485 -15.08 27.47 16.54
CA TYR A 485 -16.14 28.31 17.05
C TYR A 485 -17.17 28.67 15.97
N GLU A 486 -16.71 29.13 14.81
CA GLU A 486 -17.56 29.50 13.67
C GLU A 486 -18.37 28.32 13.15
N ALA A 487 -17.72 27.17 12.91
CA ALA A 487 -18.40 25.98 12.44
C ALA A 487 -19.43 25.48 13.47
N ALA A 488 -19.10 25.49 14.76
CA ALA A 488 -20.03 25.07 15.81
C ALA A 488 -21.27 25.98 15.87
N ARG A 489 -21.07 27.30 15.79
CA ARG A 489 -22.14 28.29 15.74
C ARG A 489 -23.01 28.12 14.50
N ALA A 490 -22.40 27.96 13.32
CA ALA A 490 -23.12 27.78 12.07
C ALA A 490 -23.96 26.49 12.06
N LEU A 491 -23.41 25.39 12.60
CA LEU A 491 -24.10 24.10 12.70
C LEU A 491 -25.08 24.01 13.88
N ARG A 492 -25.15 25.03 14.74
CA ARG A 492 -25.95 25.03 15.99
C ARG A 492 -25.66 23.82 16.88
N MET A 493 -24.38 23.43 16.96
CA MET A 493 -23.93 22.29 17.74
C MET A 493 -23.05 22.72 18.91
N THR A 494 -23.04 21.92 19.98
CA THR A 494 -22.18 22.15 21.15
C THR A 494 -21.01 21.17 21.15
N PRO A 495 -19.76 21.61 20.92
CA PRO A 495 -18.60 20.71 20.88
C PRO A 495 -18.33 19.96 22.19
N ARG A 496 -18.81 20.48 23.34
CA ARG A 496 -18.69 19.80 24.64
C ARG A 496 -19.41 18.46 24.69
N GLY A 497 -20.46 18.26 23.87
CA GLY A 497 -21.18 16.99 23.79
C GLY A 497 -20.50 15.92 22.93
N LEU A 498 -19.36 16.25 22.31
CA LEU A 498 -18.57 15.30 21.51
C LEU A 498 -17.56 14.58 22.39
N ASN A 499 -17.46 13.26 22.20
CA ASN A 499 -16.36 12.47 22.76
C ASN A 499 -15.03 12.85 22.09
N GLU A 500 -13.92 12.34 22.62
CA GLU A 500 -12.58 12.73 22.17
C GLU A 500 -12.31 12.42 20.67
N PRO A 501 -12.64 11.22 20.13
CA PRO A 501 -12.57 10.95 18.69
C PRO A 501 -13.45 11.89 17.84
N GLU A 502 -14.70 12.12 18.24
CA GLU A 502 -15.63 13.01 17.53
C GLU A 502 -15.13 14.45 17.53
N ARG A 503 -14.55 14.91 18.65
CA ARG A 503 -13.97 16.24 18.77
C ARG A 503 -12.77 16.42 17.85
N ARG A 504 -11.87 15.43 17.76
CA ARG A 504 -10.76 15.48 16.79
C ARG A 504 -11.28 15.58 15.36
N ALA A 505 -12.21 14.70 14.98
CA ALA A 505 -12.83 14.72 13.66
C ALA A 505 -13.53 16.06 13.36
N PHE A 506 -14.23 16.62 14.34
CA PHE A 506 -14.85 17.93 14.21
C PHE A 506 -13.82 19.05 14.04
N ASN A 507 -12.75 19.06 14.85
CA ASN A 507 -11.71 20.09 14.79
C ASN A 507 -11.03 20.12 13.40
N ASP A 508 -10.77 18.94 12.83
CA ASP A 508 -10.19 18.83 11.49
C ASP A 508 -11.16 19.31 10.39
N LEU A 509 -12.43 18.91 10.48
CA LEU A 509 -13.46 19.33 9.51
C LEU A 509 -13.84 20.80 9.65
N ALA A 510 -13.75 21.38 10.85
CA ALA A 510 -14.11 22.77 11.13
C ALA A 510 -13.31 23.76 10.29
N LEU A 511 -12.02 23.48 10.04
CA LEU A 511 -11.17 24.28 9.15
C LEU A 511 -11.73 24.39 7.73
N VAL A 512 -12.39 23.34 7.23
CA VAL A 512 -13.02 23.34 5.90
C VAL A 512 -14.43 23.90 5.94
N LEU A 513 -15.21 23.55 6.97
CA LEU A 513 -16.58 24.04 7.14
C LEU A 513 -16.62 25.56 7.27
N ALA A 514 -15.65 26.16 7.96
CA ALA A 514 -15.57 27.59 8.13
C ALA A 514 -15.18 28.36 6.85
N LEU A 515 -14.73 27.67 5.80
CA LEU A 515 -14.54 28.26 4.46
C LEU A 515 -15.83 28.34 3.64
N ILE A 516 -16.94 27.79 4.13
CA ILE A 516 -18.24 27.75 3.44
C ILE A 516 -19.06 28.99 3.85
N PRO A 517 -19.20 30.02 2.99
CA PRO A 517 -19.77 31.32 3.41
C PRO A 517 -21.23 31.25 3.85
N ASP A 518 -22.02 30.36 3.24
CA ASP A 518 -23.45 30.22 3.44
C ASP A 518 -23.82 29.10 4.43
N LEU A 519 -22.84 28.48 5.12
CA LEU A 519 -23.08 27.36 6.04
C LEU A 519 -24.14 27.68 7.11
N SER A 520 -24.14 28.92 7.61
CA SER A 520 -25.11 29.39 8.60
C SER A 520 -26.55 29.48 8.06
N GLN A 521 -26.71 29.62 6.75
CA GLN A 521 -27.99 29.73 6.05
C GLN A 521 -28.58 28.37 5.63
N TRP A 522 -27.81 27.29 5.77
CA TRP A 522 -28.30 25.94 5.47
C TRP A 522 -29.48 25.56 6.38
N SER A 523 -30.35 24.70 5.86
CA SER A 523 -31.50 24.19 6.61
C SER A 523 -31.05 23.38 7.83
N GLU A 524 -31.94 23.25 8.82
CA GLU A 524 -31.69 22.42 10.00
C GLU A 524 -31.40 20.96 9.64
N SER A 525 -32.04 20.44 8.59
CA SER A 525 -31.81 19.08 8.10
C SER A 525 -30.39 18.91 7.55
N GLU A 526 -29.92 19.87 6.75
CA GLU A 526 -28.55 19.88 6.20
C GLU A 526 -27.52 19.97 7.32
N LYS A 527 -27.67 20.93 8.25
CA LYS A 527 -26.76 21.07 9.40
C LYS A 527 -26.67 19.80 10.25
N ARG A 528 -27.81 19.15 10.53
CA ARG A 528 -27.84 17.85 11.24
C ARG A 528 -27.09 16.76 10.48
N LYS A 529 -27.20 16.71 9.15
CA LYS A 529 -26.46 15.75 8.32
C LYS A 529 -24.94 16.01 8.36
N VAL A 530 -24.48 17.26 8.42
CA VAL A 530 -23.05 17.57 8.64
C VAL A 530 -22.58 17.02 9.99
N VAL A 531 -23.37 17.17 11.06
CA VAL A 531 -23.04 16.57 12.37
C VAL A 531 -22.97 15.05 12.30
N GLN A 532 -23.84 14.39 11.52
CA GLN A 532 -23.76 12.95 11.30
C GLN A 532 -22.49 12.54 10.54
N VAL A 533 -22.04 13.34 9.57
CA VAL A 533 -20.77 13.16 8.87
C VAL A 533 -19.60 13.21 9.86
N VAL A 534 -19.55 14.22 10.74
CA VAL A 534 -18.52 14.36 11.78
C VAL A 534 -18.48 13.12 12.69
N ARG A 535 -19.64 12.67 13.18
CA ARG A 535 -19.73 11.47 14.03
C ARG A 535 -19.30 10.22 13.29
N ALA A 536 -19.66 10.07 12.02
CA ALA A 536 -19.24 8.95 11.21
C ALA A 536 -17.72 8.92 10.98
N LYS A 537 -17.08 10.09 10.84
CA LYS A 537 -15.62 10.20 10.73
C LYS A 537 -14.88 9.68 11.97
N ALA A 538 -15.52 9.71 13.13
CA ALA A 538 -14.99 9.16 14.38
C ALA A 538 -15.47 7.73 14.70
N GLY A 539 -16.46 7.22 13.96
CA GLY A 539 -17.06 5.89 14.19
C GLY A 539 -16.13 4.73 13.87
N SER A 540 -16.57 3.48 14.02
CA SER A 540 -15.71 2.31 13.77
C SER A 540 -15.37 2.06 12.29
N ASP A 541 -16.07 2.70 11.35
CA ASP A 541 -15.96 2.44 9.92
C ASP A 541 -16.02 3.73 9.08
N GLU A 542 -14.92 4.02 8.36
CA GLU A 542 -14.83 5.21 7.49
C GLU A 542 -15.65 5.10 6.20
N ALA A 543 -16.08 3.90 5.80
CA ALA A 543 -16.97 3.76 4.65
C ALA A 543 -18.30 4.49 4.86
N ARG A 544 -18.83 4.47 6.09
CA ARG A 544 -20.02 5.26 6.46
C ARG A 544 -19.77 6.76 6.33
N TYR A 545 -18.59 7.24 6.72
CA TYR A 545 -18.22 8.65 6.57
C TYR A 545 -18.22 9.06 5.09
N ALA A 546 -17.56 8.28 4.22
CA ALA A 546 -17.51 8.57 2.78
C ALA A 546 -18.92 8.63 2.15
N ARG A 547 -19.77 7.65 2.45
CA ARG A 547 -21.15 7.60 1.94
C ARG A 547 -22.02 8.75 2.44
N LEU A 548 -21.91 9.14 3.71
CA LEU A 548 -22.66 10.28 4.23
C LEU A 548 -22.19 11.60 3.62
N LEU A 549 -20.88 11.73 3.39
CA LEU A 549 -20.30 12.91 2.75
C LEU A 549 -20.77 13.05 1.29
N GLN A 550 -20.76 11.95 0.53
CA GLN A 550 -21.32 11.87 -0.82
C GLN A 550 -22.79 12.28 -0.87
N ASN A 551 -23.61 11.78 0.05
CA ASN A 551 -25.05 12.04 0.09
C ASN A 551 -25.43 13.45 0.58
N HIS A 552 -24.46 14.26 0.98
CA HIS A 552 -24.70 15.64 1.41
C HIS A 552 -24.41 16.63 0.27
N ALA A 553 -25.39 16.85 -0.62
CA ALA A 553 -25.24 17.65 -1.84
C ALA A 553 -24.50 19.00 -1.68
N LYS A 554 -24.91 19.87 -0.74
CA LYS A 554 -24.24 21.18 -0.53
C LYS A 554 -22.79 21.06 -0.06
N LEU A 555 -22.53 20.20 0.92
CA LEU A 555 -21.18 19.93 1.44
C LEU A 555 -20.28 19.32 0.36
N ARG A 556 -20.80 18.37 -0.43
CA ARG A 556 -20.11 17.81 -1.59
C ARG A 556 -19.74 18.91 -2.59
N ALA A 557 -20.69 19.75 -2.98
CA ALA A 557 -20.45 20.86 -3.91
C ALA A 557 -19.38 21.83 -3.37
N ALA A 558 -19.49 22.23 -2.10
CA ALA A 558 -18.50 23.10 -1.45
C ALA A 558 -17.09 22.48 -1.44
N ILE A 559 -16.98 21.17 -1.17
CA ILE A 559 -15.69 20.45 -1.21
C ILE A 559 -15.10 20.46 -2.62
N ILE A 560 -15.91 20.21 -3.64
CA ILE A 560 -15.46 20.25 -5.05
C ILE A 560 -14.95 21.66 -5.39
N THR A 561 -15.72 22.70 -5.09
CA THR A 561 -15.34 24.10 -5.34
C THR A 561 -14.07 24.50 -4.61
N LEU A 562 -13.90 24.11 -3.35
CA LEU A 562 -12.68 24.39 -2.59
C LEU A 562 -11.45 23.61 -3.12
N GLY A 563 -11.67 22.44 -3.70
CA GLY A 563 -10.64 21.59 -4.29
C GLY A 563 -10.32 21.90 -5.75
N GLU A 564 -11.08 22.77 -6.41
CA GLU A 564 -10.95 23.02 -7.84
C GLU A 564 -9.61 23.68 -8.20
N THR A 565 -8.97 23.17 -9.24
CA THR A 565 -7.76 23.76 -9.81
C THR A 565 -8.17 24.94 -10.69
N ARG A 566 -7.74 26.13 -10.30
CA ARG A 566 -8.00 27.37 -11.04
C ARG A 566 -7.23 27.44 -12.34
#